data_AF-A0A1M7RNA8-F1
#
_entry.id   AF-A0A1M7RNA8-F1
#
_cell.length_a   1.000
_cell.length_b   1.000
_cell.length_c   1.000
_cell.angle_alpha   90.00
_cell.angle_beta   90.00
_cell.angle_gamma   90.00
#
_symmetry.space_group_name_H-M   'P 1'
#
loop_
_entity.id
_entity.type
_entity.pdbx_description
1 polymer ?
#
loop_
_entity_poly.entity_id
_entity_poly.type
_entity_poly.pdbx_seq_one_letter_code
_entity_poly.pdbx_strand_id
1 'polypeptide(L)'
;MEGGDAEQTLRFAVLGPVRAWRGDAELDLGPGKQRAVLAVLLLTANRPVPASRIVDAVWDDAPPANGTNVVQKYVAGLRRVLEPDRSPRAPSRVLTLEDGGYRLNVADLDAQTFESLVRSAESRRRDDDADGAALQLRRAVQLWQGQPLAGLSGRWFETARQRLGEGHATAWESLAEIELELGLYAGLASELSLLVEEYPGREGLRAALMLALYRSGRQVEALAAYRDAQRYLGDEFGVDPGARLQELHQRILASDPSLTPAAPSTAAESTPDPDERPAEYIPASLPLPAAPAAHGPPPFSSPPYSPPPHSGPPYSGPPYSSPPFHPPPNGPPLSGGPPVHVAALGPPPRPTASRVYVWMKAILLAAIPLFTCGTGTWVVIGYLAVRRRSLLNAVSAILYATFTVMLVIWVLQLDYVESEPPLVASDLLAFPGLFVSPFVGAVHTFVLALTDFRRPPWALAEAADLSAQMDRMRALQILTYHPHMALELRIGRPDLPRWFGDGGLIDVNAAPEYVLARVPCLTFEQITRLMLDREMHGPYQSVHDLVRRHPDLRTNYSALHRLVVIRTPTGATYDHGTDG
;
A
#
# COMPACT_ATOMS: atom_id res chain seq x y z
N MET A 1 -43.99 23.82 36.09
CA MET A 1 -43.26 24.19 34.85
C MET A 1 -41.82 24.44 35.25
N GLU A 2 -41.05 23.37 35.38
CA GLU A 2 -39.61 23.42 35.67
C GLU A 2 -38.94 22.60 34.57
N GLY A 3 -38.42 23.30 33.59
CA GLY A 3 -37.67 22.77 32.46
C GLY A 3 -36.74 23.88 32.04
N GLY A 4 -35.73 24.14 32.86
CA GLY A 4 -34.69 25.12 32.53
C GLY A 4 -34.04 24.72 31.21
N ASP A 5 -33.89 25.70 30.32
CA ASP A 5 -33.08 25.63 29.11
C ASP A 5 -31.69 25.08 29.47
N ALA A 6 -31.52 23.77 29.39
CA ALA A 6 -30.22 23.21 29.09
C ALA A 6 -29.90 23.73 27.69
N GLU A 7 -29.01 24.74 27.60
CA GLU A 7 -28.42 25.16 26.33
C GLU A 7 -28.07 23.88 25.56
N GLN A 8 -28.84 23.57 24.51
CA GLN A 8 -28.76 22.27 23.86
C GLN A 8 -27.36 22.12 23.25
N THR A 9 -26.51 21.35 23.91
CA THR A 9 -25.10 21.20 23.54
C THR A 9 -25.00 20.65 22.12
N LEU A 10 -24.19 21.31 21.30
CA LEU A 10 -23.88 20.84 19.95
C LEU A 10 -22.81 19.73 20.03
N ARG A 11 -23.08 18.61 19.38
CA ARG A 11 -22.17 17.48 19.22
C ARG A 11 -21.87 17.27 17.74
N PHE A 12 -20.61 16.97 17.42
CA PHE A 12 -20.16 16.76 16.05
C PHE A 12 -19.47 15.41 15.87
N ALA A 13 -19.64 14.82 14.69
CA ALA A 13 -18.93 13.60 14.30
C ALA A 13 -18.19 13.77 12.97
N VAL A 14 -16.94 13.31 12.93
CA VAL A 14 -16.07 13.26 11.75
C VAL A 14 -15.38 11.90 11.55
N LEU A 15 -15.44 11.00 12.54
CA LEU A 15 -14.94 9.61 12.47
C LEU A 15 -15.94 8.69 11.72
N GLY A 16 -16.52 9.22 10.66
CA GLY A 16 -17.56 8.64 9.83
C GLY A 16 -18.06 9.72 8.86
N PRO A 17 -19.30 9.63 8.36
CA PRO A 17 -19.93 10.77 7.67
C PRO A 17 -19.98 12.01 8.58
N VAL A 18 -19.76 13.19 8.02
CA VAL A 18 -19.83 14.45 8.80
C VAL A 18 -21.25 14.72 9.25
N ARG A 19 -21.47 14.72 10.57
CA ARG A 19 -22.78 14.89 11.21
C ARG A 19 -22.70 15.86 12.38
N ALA A 20 -23.84 16.44 12.73
CA ALA A 20 -23.99 17.29 13.90
C ALA A 20 -25.35 17.05 14.56
N TRP A 21 -25.39 17.12 15.88
CA TRP A 21 -26.60 17.03 16.68
C TRP A 21 -26.73 18.25 17.58
N ARG A 22 -27.98 18.60 17.89
CA ARG A 22 -28.34 19.52 18.94
C ARG A 22 -29.25 18.77 19.92
N GLY A 23 -28.73 18.50 21.12
CA GLY A 23 -29.33 17.46 21.97
C GLY A 23 -29.38 16.13 21.21
N ASP A 24 -30.57 15.53 21.12
CA ASP A 24 -30.77 14.26 20.41
C ASP A 24 -31.15 14.43 18.93
N ALA A 25 -31.44 15.65 18.48
CA ALA A 25 -31.87 15.91 17.10
C ALA A 25 -30.68 16.08 16.15
N GLU A 26 -30.61 15.27 15.10
CA GLU A 26 -29.62 15.42 14.03
C GLU A 26 -29.95 16.63 13.14
N LEU A 27 -28.94 17.43 12.83
CA LEU A 27 -29.07 18.66 12.04
C LEU A 27 -28.81 18.39 10.56
N ASP A 28 -29.66 18.94 9.68
CA ASP A 28 -29.38 18.96 8.23
C ASP A 28 -28.30 19.98 7.90
N LEU A 29 -27.07 19.50 7.78
CA LEU A 29 -25.89 20.30 7.45
C LEU A 29 -25.88 20.82 6.01
N GLY A 30 -26.87 20.46 5.20
CA GLY A 30 -27.07 20.96 3.85
C GLY A 30 -26.15 20.33 2.80
N PRO A 31 -25.91 21.03 1.67
CA PRO A 31 -25.20 20.48 0.52
C PRO A 31 -23.75 20.05 0.80
N GLY A 32 -23.20 19.18 -0.05
CA GLY A 32 -21.86 18.61 0.11
C GLY A 32 -20.74 19.64 0.33
N LYS A 33 -20.75 20.77 -0.39
CA LYS A 33 -19.76 21.86 -0.21
C LYS A 33 -19.95 22.61 1.11
N GLN A 34 -21.17 22.73 1.63
CA GLN A 34 -21.43 23.28 2.96
C GLN A 34 -20.87 22.37 4.06
N ARG A 35 -21.11 21.05 3.93
CA ARG A 35 -20.52 20.03 4.81
C ARG A 35 -19.00 19.99 4.74
N ALA A 36 -18.42 20.19 3.56
CA ALA A 36 -16.98 20.29 3.37
C ALA A 36 -16.38 21.50 4.12
N VAL A 37 -17.01 22.67 4.06
CA VAL A 37 -16.59 23.85 4.84
C VAL A 37 -16.64 23.56 6.33
N LEU A 38 -17.72 22.94 6.82
CA LEU A 38 -17.82 22.54 8.23
C LEU A 38 -16.72 21.55 8.62
N ALA A 39 -16.44 20.55 7.78
CA ALA A 39 -15.41 19.56 8.03
C ALA A 39 -14.01 20.18 8.17
N VAL A 40 -13.66 21.17 7.33
CA VAL A 40 -12.40 21.91 7.47
C VAL A 40 -12.31 22.58 8.84
N LEU A 41 -13.40 23.23 9.28
CA LEU A 41 -13.47 23.88 10.58
C LEU A 41 -13.44 22.89 11.75
N LEU A 42 -14.05 21.71 11.62
CA LEU A 42 -14.02 20.66 12.64
C LEU A 42 -12.64 20.02 12.77
N LEU A 43 -11.93 19.78 11.67
CA LEU A 43 -10.55 19.26 11.67
C LEU A 43 -9.55 20.26 12.29
N THR A 44 -9.94 21.53 12.39
CA THR A 44 -9.18 22.61 13.04
C THR A 44 -9.97 23.25 14.17
N ALA A 45 -10.83 22.46 14.82
CA ALA A 45 -11.76 22.93 15.84
C ALA A 45 -11.06 23.80 16.90
N ASN A 46 -11.79 24.81 17.38
CA ASN A 46 -11.34 25.77 18.37
C ASN A 46 -10.16 26.66 17.94
N ARG A 47 -9.77 26.65 16.65
CA ARG A 47 -8.76 27.56 16.08
C ARG A 47 -9.32 28.34 14.89
N PRO A 48 -8.87 29.58 14.64
CA PRO A 48 -9.30 30.36 13.48
C PRO A 48 -8.68 29.83 12.18
N VAL A 49 -9.49 29.80 11.11
CA VAL A 49 -9.10 29.37 9.76
C VAL A 49 -9.39 30.49 8.75
N PRO A 50 -8.38 30.97 8.00
CA PRO A 50 -8.61 32.03 7.01
C PRO A 50 -9.47 31.51 5.85
N ALA A 51 -10.28 32.39 5.28
CA ALA A 51 -11.20 32.03 4.20
C ALA A 51 -10.48 31.40 2.99
N SER A 52 -9.27 31.87 2.67
CA SER A 52 -8.43 31.30 1.60
C SER A 52 -8.11 29.82 1.83
N ARG A 53 -7.69 29.44 3.05
CA ARG A 53 -7.45 28.03 3.41
C ARG A 53 -8.69 27.17 3.26
N ILE A 54 -9.88 27.71 3.59
CA ILE A 54 -11.15 27.01 3.38
C ILE A 54 -11.42 26.83 1.90
N VAL A 55 -11.12 27.83 1.07
CA VAL A 55 -11.24 27.74 -0.39
C VAL A 55 -10.31 26.64 -0.92
N ASP A 56 -9.04 26.66 -0.56
CA ASP A 56 -8.05 25.69 -1.03
C ASP A 56 -8.44 24.26 -0.63
N ALA A 57 -8.87 24.06 0.63
CA ALA A 57 -9.24 22.75 1.13
C ALA A 57 -10.52 22.17 0.47
N VAL A 58 -11.50 23.01 0.15
CA VAL A 58 -12.80 22.57 -0.37
C VAL A 58 -12.84 22.52 -1.90
N TRP A 59 -12.05 23.33 -2.60
CA TRP A 59 -12.06 23.42 -4.07
C TRP A 59 -10.78 22.97 -4.76
N ASP A 60 -9.69 22.75 -4.02
CA ASP A 60 -8.41 22.24 -4.55
C ASP A 60 -7.96 23.03 -5.79
N ASP A 61 -7.79 22.37 -6.94
CA ASP A 61 -7.31 22.98 -8.18
C ASP A 61 -8.38 23.80 -8.94
N ALA A 62 -9.64 23.85 -8.48
CA ALA A 62 -10.74 24.54 -9.17
C ALA A 62 -11.49 25.54 -8.25
N PRO A 63 -10.81 26.55 -7.69
CA PRO A 63 -11.43 27.56 -6.85
C PRO A 63 -12.37 28.47 -7.66
N PRO A 64 -13.53 28.87 -7.10
CA PRO A 64 -14.40 29.83 -7.77
C PRO A 64 -13.76 31.23 -7.74
N ALA A 65 -14.03 32.03 -8.79
CA ALA A 65 -13.46 33.37 -8.94
C ALA A 65 -13.66 34.29 -7.71
N ASN A 66 -14.77 34.10 -6.98
CA ASN A 66 -15.07 34.82 -5.73
C ASN A 66 -15.10 33.87 -4.51
N GLY A 67 -14.04 33.07 -4.32
CA GLY A 67 -13.89 32.09 -3.23
C GLY A 67 -14.34 32.55 -1.85
N THR A 68 -13.85 33.71 -1.40
CA THR A 68 -14.20 34.26 -0.07
C THR A 68 -15.70 34.52 0.09
N ASN A 69 -16.37 35.06 -0.94
CA ASN A 69 -17.82 35.32 -0.90
C ASN A 69 -18.62 34.01 -0.88
N VAL A 70 -18.12 32.99 -1.58
CA VAL A 70 -18.74 31.65 -1.57
C VAL A 70 -18.60 31.00 -0.19
N VAL A 71 -17.44 31.12 0.46
CA VAL A 71 -17.25 30.65 1.84
C VAL A 71 -18.18 31.38 2.81
N GLN A 72 -18.31 32.71 2.70
CA GLN A 72 -19.26 33.49 3.51
C GLN A 72 -20.70 32.99 3.37
N LYS A 73 -21.13 32.64 2.15
CA LYS A 73 -22.47 32.08 1.90
C LYS A 73 -22.67 30.75 2.64
N TYR A 74 -21.71 29.84 2.58
CA TYR A 74 -21.80 28.56 3.29
C TYR A 74 -21.71 28.72 4.81
N VAL A 75 -20.86 29.63 5.31
CA VAL A 75 -20.80 29.99 6.73
C VAL A 75 -22.13 30.56 7.21
N ALA A 76 -22.79 31.41 6.42
CA ALA A 76 -24.12 31.91 6.75
C ALA A 76 -25.17 30.79 6.80
N GLY A 77 -25.09 29.81 5.89
CA GLY A 77 -25.92 28.60 5.92
C GLY A 77 -25.70 27.77 7.19
N LEU A 78 -24.44 27.49 7.51
CA LEU A 78 -24.05 26.77 8.73
C LEU A 78 -24.51 27.48 10.00
N ARG A 79 -24.36 28.81 10.09
CA ARG A 79 -24.86 29.59 11.24
C ARG A 79 -26.36 29.45 11.44
N ARG A 80 -27.16 29.32 10.37
CA ARG A 80 -28.61 29.11 10.48
C ARG A 80 -28.95 27.70 10.99
N VAL A 81 -28.18 26.70 10.56
CA VAL A 81 -28.38 25.30 10.96
C VAL A 81 -27.91 25.06 12.40
N LEU A 82 -26.73 25.58 12.75
CA LEU A 82 -26.11 25.37 14.05
C LEU A 82 -26.73 26.24 15.15
N GLU A 83 -27.31 27.39 14.79
CA GLU A 83 -27.96 28.34 15.71
C GLU A 83 -29.31 28.83 15.14
N PRO A 84 -30.35 27.96 15.07
CA PRO A 84 -31.65 28.31 14.49
C PRO A 84 -32.37 29.41 15.27
N ASP A 85 -32.22 29.46 16.59
CA ASP A 85 -32.87 30.45 17.47
C ASP A 85 -32.15 31.81 17.47
N ARG A 86 -31.02 31.92 16.74
CA ARG A 86 -30.23 33.16 16.66
C ARG A 86 -30.98 34.19 15.80
N SER A 87 -31.21 35.37 16.37
CA SER A 87 -31.69 36.52 15.59
C SER A 87 -30.73 36.80 14.42
N PRO A 88 -31.23 37.06 13.19
CA PRO A 88 -30.38 37.20 12.00
C PRO A 88 -29.22 38.20 12.13
N ARG A 89 -29.40 39.25 12.95
CA ARG A 89 -28.41 40.33 13.17
C ARG A 89 -27.51 40.12 14.40
N ALA A 90 -27.78 39.12 15.24
CA ALA A 90 -26.95 38.84 16.41
C ALA A 90 -25.64 38.15 15.99
N PRO A 91 -24.49 38.40 16.65
CA PRO A 91 -23.26 37.66 16.37
C PRO A 91 -23.47 36.16 16.65
N SER A 92 -22.84 35.31 15.82
CA SER A 92 -22.79 33.86 16.04
C SER A 92 -21.86 33.56 17.21
N ARG A 93 -22.27 32.69 18.14
CA ARG A 93 -21.44 32.26 19.28
C ARG A 93 -20.64 30.99 18.94
N VAL A 94 -21.21 30.14 18.09
CA VAL A 94 -20.62 28.85 17.69
C VAL A 94 -19.61 29.01 16.55
N LEU A 95 -19.93 29.80 15.52
CA LEU A 95 -19.08 30.01 14.36
C LEU A 95 -18.72 31.50 14.22
N THR A 96 -17.69 31.92 14.94
CA THR A 96 -17.24 33.31 15.02
C THR A 96 -16.32 33.68 13.84
N LEU A 97 -16.22 34.98 13.57
CA LEU A 97 -15.19 35.56 12.69
C LEU A 97 -14.24 36.34 13.60
N GLU A 98 -12.98 35.94 13.62
CA GLU A 98 -11.89 36.56 14.39
C GLU A 98 -10.81 37.08 13.41
N ASP A 99 -9.80 37.80 13.90
CA ASP A 99 -8.72 38.37 13.07
C ASP A 99 -7.98 37.30 12.23
N GLY A 100 -7.95 36.05 12.70
CA GLY A 100 -7.35 34.91 12.00
C GLY A 100 -8.28 34.17 11.02
N GLY A 101 -9.54 34.59 10.89
CA GLY A 101 -10.56 33.96 10.05
C GLY A 101 -11.72 33.34 10.83
N TYR A 102 -12.34 32.30 10.27
CA TYR A 102 -13.48 31.64 10.88
C TYR A 102 -13.05 30.65 11.94
N ARG A 103 -13.64 30.73 13.13
CA ARG A 103 -13.40 29.79 14.22
C ARG A 103 -14.71 29.10 14.58
N LEU A 104 -14.68 27.78 14.64
CA LEU A 104 -15.77 26.97 15.16
C LEU A 104 -15.45 26.59 16.61
N ASN A 105 -16.27 27.04 17.55
CA ASN A 105 -16.18 26.67 18.95
C ASN A 105 -16.94 25.35 19.17
N VAL A 106 -16.20 24.31 19.54
CA VAL A 106 -16.70 22.94 19.64
C VAL A 106 -16.37 22.40 21.02
N ALA A 107 -17.41 22.02 21.76
CA ALA A 107 -17.29 21.38 23.07
C ALA A 107 -17.24 19.85 22.97
N ASP A 108 -17.99 19.25 22.02
CA ASP A 108 -18.07 17.80 21.83
C ASP A 108 -17.82 17.42 20.36
N LEU A 109 -16.68 16.77 20.13
CA LEU A 109 -16.23 16.25 18.84
C LEU A 109 -15.66 14.85 19.04
N ASP A 110 -16.21 13.86 18.33
CA ASP A 110 -15.79 12.46 18.39
C ASP A 110 -14.26 12.26 18.22
N ALA A 111 -13.62 13.00 17.31
CA ALA A 111 -12.16 12.94 17.11
C ALA A 111 -11.36 13.43 18.33
N GLN A 112 -11.82 14.48 19.02
CA GLN A 112 -11.16 14.95 20.25
C GLN A 112 -11.41 13.97 21.41
N THR A 113 -12.62 13.41 21.48
CA THR A 113 -12.97 12.36 22.45
C THR A 113 -12.12 11.11 22.24
N PHE A 114 -11.92 10.68 20.99
CA PHE A 114 -11.01 9.61 20.61
C PHE A 114 -9.59 9.88 21.10
N GLU A 115 -9.00 11.04 20.77
CA GLU A 115 -7.65 11.42 21.23
C GLU A 115 -7.54 11.50 22.77
N SER A 116 -8.62 11.90 23.46
CA SER A 116 -8.65 11.91 24.92
C SER A 116 -8.68 10.50 25.52
N LEU A 117 -9.46 9.58 24.93
CA LEU A 117 -9.55 8.20 25.37
C LEU A 117 -8.24 7.45 25.15
N VAL A 118 -7.57 7.66 24.01
CA VAL A 118 -6.24 7.08 23.73
C VAL A 118 -5.21 7.56 24.76
N ARG A 119 -5.13 8.87 25.03
CA ARG A 119 -4.22 9.41 26.06
C ARG A 119 -4.54 8.89 27.47
N SER A 120 -5.83 8.71 27.78
CA SER A 120 -6.27 8.13 29.05
C SER A 120 -5.80 6.68 29.18
N ALA A 121 -5.89 5.89 28.11
CA ALA A 121 -5.39 4.53 28.06
C ALA A 121 -3.88 4.45 28.25
N GLU A 122 -3.11 5.31 27.57
CA GLU A 122 -1.66 5.41 27.75
C GLU A 122 -1.28 5.74 29.20
N SER A 123 -2.04 6.61 29.87
CA SER A 123 -1.80 6.89 31.30
C SER A 123 -2.06 5.68 32.18
N ARG A 124 -3.19 5.01 31.99
CA ARG A 124 -3.54 3.80 32.75
C ARG A 124 -2.52 2.70 32.55
N ARG A 125 -2.02 2.55 31.32
CA ARG A 125 -0.97 1.60 31.00
C ARG A 125 0.35 1.90 31.74
N ARG A 126 0.70 3.17 31.91
CA ARG A 126 1.86 3.58 32.74
C ARG A 126 1.66 3.31 34.23
N ASP A 127 0.40 3.29 34.68
CA ASP A 127 0.01 3.01 36.07
C ASP A 127 -0.27 1.51 36.31
N ASP A 128 0.14 0.63 35.37
CA ASP A 128 -0.07 -0.84 35.40
C ASP A 128 -1.55 -1.28 35.43
N ASP A 129 -2.48 -0.40 35.05
CA ASP A 129 -3.91 -0.67 34.91
C ASP A 129 -4.23 -1.12 33.47
N ALA A 130 -3.88 -2.37 33.15
CA ALA A 130 -4.08 -2.96 31.83
C ALA A 130 -5.58 -3.08 31.46
N ASP A 131 -6.42 -3.51 32.41
CA ASP A 131 -7.88 -3.61 32.21
C ASP A 131 -8.52 -2.25 31.90
N GLY A 132 -8.16 -1.23 32.68
CA GLY A 132 -8.65 0.13 32.44
C GLY A 132 -8.13 0.71 31.13
N ALA A 133 -6.88 0.43 30.74
CA ALA A 133 -6.35 0.85 29.46
C ALA A 133 -7.09 0.21 28.27
N ALA A 134 -7.35 -1.10 28.33
CA ALA A 134 -8.14 -1.82 27.32
C ALA A 134 -9.55 -1.24 27.21
N LEU A 135 -10.22 -0.97 28.34
CA LEU A 135 -11.55 -0.37 28.35
C LEU A 135 -11.61 1.00 27.66
N GLN A 136 -10.62 1.87 27.90
CA GLN A 136 -10.57 3.18 27.25
C GLN A 136 -10.32 3.06 25.75
N LEU A 137 -9.41 2.17 25.31
CA LEU A 137 -9.15 1.94 23.90
C LEU A 137 -10.35 1.33 23.18
N ARG A 138 -11.05 0.37 23.80
CA ARG A 138 -12.31 -0.21 23.28
C ARG A 138 -13.36 0.87 23.04
N ARG A 139 -13.54 1.78 24.00
CA ARG A 139 -14.44 2.94 23.83
C ARG A 139 -13.99 3.86 22.69
N ALA A 140 -12.68 4.07 22.55
CA ALA A 140 -12.12 4.94 21.51
C ALA A 140 -12.40 4.38 20.11
N VAL A 141 -12.08 3.11 19.86
CA VAL A 141 -12.28 2.48 18.54
C VAL A 141 -13.76 2.34 18.17
N GLN A 142 -14.66 2.22 19.16
CA GLN A 142 -16.12 2.19 18.94
C GLN A 142 -16.71 3.54 18.48
N LEU A 143 -15.98 4.66 18.59
CA LEU A 143 -16.43 5.95 18.06
C LEU A 143 -16.45 5.98 16.53
N TRP A 144 -15.72 5.07 15.89
CA TRP A 144 -15.57 5.02 14.44
C TRP A 144 -16.79 4.39 13.80
N GLN A 145 -17.44 5.13 12.90
CA GLN A 145 -18.66 4.74 12.19
C GLN A 145 -18.38 4.60 10.68
N GLY A 146 -17.33 3.86 10.35
CA GLY A 146 -16.85 3.66 8.98
C GLY A 146 -15.80 4.69 8.55
N GLN A 147 -15.75 4.98 7.25
CA GLN A 147 -14.70 5.84 6.70
C GLN A 147 -14.83 7.28 7.24
N PRO A 148 -13.76 7.86 7.83
CA PRO A 148 -13.79 9.24 8.30
C PRO A 148 -14.09 10.19 7.15
N LEU A 149 -14.84 11.26 7.41
CA LEU A 149 -15.22 12.28 6.43
C LEU A 149 -15.92 11.68 5.19
N ALA A 150 -16.69 10.60 5.37
CA ALA A 150 -17.37 9.93 4.27
C ALA A 150 -18.28 10.89 3.48
N GLY A 151 -18.25 10.77 2.15
CA GLY A 151 -18.98 11.65 1.23
C GLY A 151 -18.27 12.96 0.89
N LEU A 152 -17.07 13.21 1.44
CA LEU A 152 -16.21 14.34 1.04
C LEU A 152 -15.05 13.86 0.15
N SER A 153 -14.69 14.68 -0.82
CA SER A 153 -13.62 14.43 -1.79
C SER A 153 -12.69 15.64 -1.93
N GLY A 154 -11.45 15.40 -2.31
CA GLY A 154 -10.39 16.41 -2.44
C GLY A 154 -9.14 16.01 -1.65
N ARG A 155 -7.97 16.50 -2.07
CA ARG A 155 -6.66 16.14 -1.49
C ARG A 155 -6.59 16.40 0.01
N TRP A 156 -7.10 17.55 0.46
CA TRP A 156 -7.12 17.93 1.88
C TRP A 156 -7.85 16.90 2.75
N PHE A 157 -9.05 16.47 2.33
CA PHE A 157 -9.83 15.48 3.07
C PHE A 157 -9.20 14.10 3.00
N GLU A 158 -8.54 13.75 1.89
CA GLU A 158 -7.80 12.49 1.79
C GLU A 158 -6.62 12.42 2.75
N THR A 159 -5.82 13.49 2.84
CA THR A 159 -4.73 13.60 3.83
C THR A 159 -5.28 13.53 5.26
N ALA A 160 -6.41 14.19 5.54
CA ALA A 160 -7.06 14.11 6.85
C ALA A 160 -7.55 12.69 7.16
N ARG A 161 -8.16 11.99 6.18
CA ARG A 161 -8.56 10.58 6.31
C ARG A 161 -7.38 9.68 6.61
N GLN A 162 -6.26 9.86 5.90
CA GLN A 162 -5.04 9.10 6.14
C GLN A 162 -4.54 9.30 7.57
N ARG A 163 -4.34 10.55 8.01
CA ARG A 163 -3.89 10.86 9.37
C ARG A 163 -4.82 10.28 10.45
N LEU A 164 -6.14 10.42 10.27
CA LEU A 164 -7.12 9.84 11.19
C LEU A 164 -7.00 8.30 11.19
N GLY A 165 -6.97 7.67 10.02
CA GLY A 165 -6.84 6.22 9.88
C GLY A 165 -5.54 5.66 10.46
N GLU A 166 -4.44 6.40 10.39
CA GLU A 166 -3.19 6.04 11.07
C GLU A 166 -3.38 5.99 12.59
N GLY A 167 -4.03 7.00 13.18
CA GLY A 167 -4.36 7.01 14.61
C GLY A 167 -5.29 5.87 15.01
N HIS A 168 -6.27 5.53 14.16
CA HIS A 168 -7.17 4.39 14.39
C HIS A 168 -6.40 3.06 14.43
N ALA A 169 -5.55 2.82 13.43
CA ALA A 169 -4.74 1.62 13.35
C ALA A 169 -3.81 1.48 14.56
N THR A 170 -3.15 2.58 14.97
CA THR A 170 -2.30 2.59 16.18
C THR A 170 -3.10 2.28 17.45
N ALA A 171 -4.31 2.84 17.61
CA ALA A 171 -5.16 2.52 18.77
C ALA A 171 -5.56 1.04 18.80
N TRP A 172 -5.85 0.44 17.65
CA TRP A 172 -6.11 -1.00 17.53
C TRP A 172 -4.88 -1.85 17.82
N GLU A 173 -3.68 -1.44 17.37
CA GLU A 173 -2.43 -2.14 17.69
C GLU A 173 -2.18 -2.16 19.21
N SER A 174 -2.33 -1.00 19.88
CA SER A 174 -2.20 -0.92 21.35
C SER A 174 -3.25 -1.73 22.08
N LEU A 175 -4.51 -1.70 21.61
CA LEU A 175 -5.59 -2.48 22.21
C LEU A 175 -5.30 -3.99 22.09
N ALA A 176 -4.89 -4.43 20.91
CA ALA A 176 -4.59 -5.83 20.65
C ALA A 176 -3.41 -6.33 21.49
N GLU A 177 -2.37 -5.51 21.66
CA GLU A 177 -1.25 -5.83 22.55
C GLU A 177 -1.70 -6.04 24.00
N ILE A 178 -2.49 -5.12 24.55
CA ILE A 178 -3.01 -5.22 25.92
C ILE A 178 -3.95 -6.42 26.07
N GLU A 179 -4.87 -6.64 25.15
CA GLU A 179 -5.80 -7.77 25.23
C GLU A 179 -5.10 -9.13 25.08
N LEU A 180 -4.05 -9.21 24.26
CA LEU A 180 -3.21 -10.40 24.16
C LEU A 180 -2.50 -10.70 25.49
N GLU A 181 -2.02 -9.69 26.20
CA GLU A 181 -1.42 -9.85 27.53
C GLU A 181 -2.44 -10.28 28.58
N LEU A 182 -3.67 -9.74 28.53
CA LEU A 182 -4.79 -10.14 29.39
C LEU A 182 -5.36 -11.53 29.06
N GLY A 183 -4.83 -12.21 28.03
CA GLY A 183 -5.31 -13.53 27.61
C GLY A 183 -6.63 -13.51 26.84
N LEU A 184 -7.09 -12.34 26.36
CA LEU A 184 -8.34 -12.15 25.63
C LEU A 184 -8.18 -12.38 24.11
N TYR A 185 -7.62 -13.52 23.69
CA TYR A 185 -7.24 -13.76 22.30
C TYR A 185 -8.35 -14.34 21.40
N ALA A 186 -9.33 -15.07 21.95
CA ALA A 186 -10.29 -15.85 21.17
C ALA A 186 -11.25 -14.97 20.32
N GLY A 187 -11.76 -13.86 20.89
CA GLY A 187 -12.59 -12.90 20.17
C GLY A 187 -11.78 -11.91 19.34
N LEU A 188 -10.58 -11.58 19.79
CA LEU A 188 -9.69 -10.61 19.14
C LEU A 188 -9.24 -11.06 17.75
N ALA A 189 -9.03 -12.37 17.53
CA ALA A 189 -8.58 -12.89 16.23
C ALA A 189 -9.52 -12.53 15.07
N SER A 190 -10.85 -12.63 15.26
CA SER A 190 -11.83 -12.27 14.23
C SER A 190 -11.84 -10.77 13.90
N GLU A 191 -11.68 -9.93 14.92
CA GLU A 191 -11.63 -8.48 14.75
C GLU A 191 -10.36 -8.07 14.01
N LEU A 192 -9.21 -8.64 14.41
CA LEU A 192 -7.93 -8.41 13.76
C LEU A 192 -7.89 -8.89 12.31
N SER A 193 -8.61 -9.96 11.95
CA SER A 193 -8.73 -10.38 10.54
C SER A 193 -9.35 -9.28 9.67
N LEU A 194 -10.43 -8.64 10.13
CA LEU A 194 -11.07 -7.53 9.41
C LEU A 194 -10.15 -6.30 9.34
N LEU A 195 -9.45 -5.98 10.45
CA LEU A 195 -8.54 -4.84 10.51
C LEU A 195 -7.30 -5.02 9.62
N VAL A 196 -6.80 -6.25 9.44
CA VAL A 196 -5.70 -6.55 8.52
C VAL A 196 -6.13 -6.41 7.05
N GLU A 197 -7.40 -6.66 6.73
CA GLU A 197 -7.95 -6.37 5.39
C GLU A 197 -8.09 -4.87 5.14
N GLU A 198 -8.48 -4.09 6.16
CA GLU A 198 -8.61 -2.64 6.08
C GLU A 198 -7.25 -1.92 6.07
N TYR A 199 -6.28 -2.41 6.85
CA TYR A 199 -4.94 -1.86 7.00
C TYR A 199 -3.85 -2.87 6.63
N PRO A 200 -3.78 -3.33 5.37
CA PRO A 200 -2.90 -4.44 4.99
C PRO A 200 -1.40 -4.12 5.10
N GLY A 201 -1.00 -2.85 5.11
CA GLY A 201 0.39 -2.44 5.34
C GLY A 201 0.80 -2.37 6.81
N ARG A 202 -0.11 -2.58 7.77
CA ARG A 202 0.18 -2.50 9.20
C ARG A 202 0.66 -3.84 9.73
N GLU A 203 1.98 -4.01 9.77
CA GLU A 203 2.61 -5.23 10.27
C GLU A 203 2.34 -5.49 11.76
N GLY A 204 2.09 -4.46 12.57
CA GLY A 204 1.73 -4.61 13.98
C GLY A 204 0.42 -5.35 14.18
N LEU A 205 -0.64 -4.95 13.46
CA LEU A 205 -1.92 -5.65 13.45
C LEU A 205 -1.79 -7.10 12.97
N ARG A 206 -0.95 -7.34 11.94
CA ARG A 206 -0.67 -8.70 11.45
C ARG A 206 0.05 -9.56 12.49
N ALA A 207 1.03 -9.00 13.19
CA ALA A 207 1.73 -9.70 14.26
C ALA A 207 0.76 -10.05 15.41
N ALA A 208 -0.11 -9.13 15.79
CA ALA A 208 -1.15 -9.39 16.78
C ALA A 208 -2.11 -10.50 16.33
N LEU A 209 -2.53 -10.50 15.06
CA LEU A 209 -3.39 -11.54 14.49
C LEU A 209 -2.70 -12.91 14.53
N MET A 210 -1.44 -12.97 14.08
CA MET A 210 -0.64 -14.20 14.12
C MET A 210 -0.54 -14.76 15.54
N LEU A 211 -0.29 -13.90 16.52
CA LEU A 211 -0.18 -14.31 17.93
C LEU A 211 -1.52 -14.75 18.50
N ALA A 212 -2.62 -14.04 18.20
CA ALA A 212 -3.96 -14.40 18.64
C ALA A 212 -4.39 -15.78 18.08
N LEU A 213 -4.16 -16.01 16.78
CA LEU A 213 -4.44 -17.29 16.11
C LEU A 213 -3.59 -18.41 16.71
N TYR A 214 -2.29 -18.19 16.91
CA TYR A 214 -1.40 -19.18 17.51
C TYR A 214 -1.83 -19.56 18.93
N ARG A 215 -2.10 -18.58 19.80
CA ARG A 215 -2.59 -18.80 21.18
C ARG A 215 -3.97 -19.47 21.23
N SER A 216 -4.75 -19.34 20.16
CA SER A 216 -6.03 -20.05 19.98
C SER A 216 -5.88 -21.48 19.42
N GLY A 217 -4.66 -21.99 19.28
CA GLY A 217 -4.39 -23.31 18.68
C GLY A 217 -4.49 -23.36 17.16
N ARG A 218 -4.68 -22.22 16.49
CA ARG A 218 -4.86 -22.09 15.03
C ARG A 218 -3.54 -21.78 14.33
N GLN A 219 -2.50 -22.59 14.58
CA GLN A 219 -1.13 -22.36 14.08
C GLN A 219 -1.06 -22.27 12.55
N VAL A 220 -1.80 -23.11 11.83
CA VAL A 220 -1.82 -23.11 10.34
C VAL A 220 -2.29 -21.76 9.79
N GLU A 221 -3.29 -21.16 10.44
CA GLU A 221 -3.83 -19.86 10.04
C GLU A 221 -2.90 -18.71 10.41
N ALA A 222 -2.21 -18.80 11.55
CA ALA A 222 -1.15 -17.85 11.90
C ALA A 222 -0.02 -17.83 10.86
N LEU A 223 0.43 -19.01 10.40
CA LEU A 223 1.43 -19.13 9.34
C LEU A 223 0.89 -18.73 7.95
N ALA A 224 -0.41 -18.86 7.70
CA ALA A 224 -1.05 -18.32 6.50
C ALA A 224 -1.03 -16.77 6.50
N ALA A 225 -1.35 -16.14 7.63
CA ALA A 225 -1.32 -14.69 7.79
C ALA A 225 0.07 -14.09 7.50
N TYR A 226 1.15 -14.76 7.90
CA TYR A 226 2.52 -14.37 7.55
C TYR A 226 2.77 -14.44 6.04
N ARG A 227 2.41 -15.55 5.39
CA ARG A 227 2.60 -15.75 3.95
C ARG A 227 1.81 -14.73 3.13
N ASP A 228 0.61 -14.38 3.59
CA ASP A 228 -0.20 -13.34 2.96
C ASP A 228 0.40 -11.95 3.16
N ALA A 229 1.01 -11.68 4.32
CA ALA A 229 1.78 -10.46 4.55
C ALA A 229 3.00 -10.36 3.63
N GLN A 230 3.79 -11.42 3.53
CA GLN A 230 4.95 -11.49 2.65
C GLN A 230 4.57 -11.27 1.19
N ARG A 231 3.49 -11.91 0.73
CA ARG A 231 2.98 -11.71 -0.63
C ARG A 231 2.53 -10.27 -0.85
N TYR A 232 1.76 -9.71 0.09
CA TYR A 232 1.26 -8.34 -0.02
C TYR A 232 2.40 -7.32 -0.04
N LEU A 233 3.37 -7.43 0.87
CA LEU A 233 4.51 -6.50 0.96
C LEU A 233 5.46 -6.63 -0.24
N GLY A 234 5.70 -7.87 -0.70
CA GLY A 234 6.47 -8.12 -1.92
C GLY A 234 5.79 -7.57 -3.17
N ASP A 235 4.48 -7.78 -3.31
CA ASP A 235 3.71 -7.37 -4.51
C ASP A 235 3.46 -5.85 -4.56
N GLU A 236 3.17 -5.20 -3.43
CA GLU A 236 2.82 -3.77 -3.38
C GLU A 236 4.02 -2.84 -3.14
N PHE A 237 5.02 -3.29 -2.38
CA PHE A 237 6.15 -2.45 -1.97
C PHE A 237 7.52 -3.00 -2.38
N GLY A 238 7.61 -4.25 -2.85
CA GLY A 238 8.88 -4.88 -3.20
C GLY A 238 9.79 -5.12 -2.00
N VAL A 239 9.22 -5.19 -0.79
CA VAL A 239 9.96 -5.39 0.46
C VAL A 239 9.54 -6.68 1.15
N ASP A 240 10.47 -7.27 1.89
CA ASP A 240 10.17 -8.37 2.80
C ASP A 240 9.50 -7.87 4.09
N PRO A 241 8.78 -8.74 4.83
CA PRO A 241 8.27 -8.42 6.15
C PRO A 241 9.37 -7.92 7.10
N GLY A 242 9.04 -7.00 8.00
CA GLY A 242 9.96 -6.48 9.01
C GLY A 242 10.38 -7.53 10.04
N ALA A 243 11.48 -7.24 10.75
CA ALA A 243 12.12 -8.17 11.70
C ALA A 243 11.13 -8.73 12.75
N ARG A 244 10.27 -7.89 13.33
CA ARG A 244 9.27 -8.30 14.32
C ARG A 244 8.35 -9.42 13.80
N LEU A 245 7.91 -9.32 12.54
CA LEU A 245 7.01 -10.31 11.94
C LEU A 245 7.76 -11.59 11.57
N GLN A 246 9.01 -11.46 11.07
CA GLN A 246 9.89 -12.59 10.78
C GLN A 246 10.24 -13.40 12.04
N GLU A 247 10.59 -12.72 13.14
CA GLU A 247 10.91 -13.34 14.43
C GLU A 247 9.70 -14.09 14.99
N LEU A 248 8.51 -13.48 14.95
CA LEU A 248 7.28 -14.14 15.39
C LEU A 248 7.00 -15.40 14.54
N HIS A 249 7.17 -15.33 13.22
CA HIS A 249 7.03 -16.47 12.34
C HIS A 249 8.00 -17.61 12.70
N GLN A 250 9.27 -17.31 12.95
CA GLN A 250 10.27 -18.30 13.36
C GLN A 250 9.93 -18.94 14.71
N ARG A 251 9.50 -18.15 15.70
CA ARG A 251 9.10 -18.65 17.02
C ARG A 251 7.86 -19.54 16.95
N ILE A 252 6.89 -19.20 16.09
CA ILE A 252 5.70 -20.04 15.84
C ILE A 252 6.09 -21.36 15.18
N LEU A 253 7.03 -21.36 14.22
CA LEU A 253 7.53 -22.60 13.61
C LEU A 253 8.26 -23.49 14.62
N ALA A 254 9.02 -22.88 15.52
CA ALA A 254 9.74 -23.58 16.60
C ALA A 254 8.84 -24.03 17.75
N SER A 255 7.55 -23.67 17.74
CA SER A 255 6.62 -23.87 18.86
C SER A 255 7.17 -23.36 20.20
N ASP A 256 7.73 -22.15 20.16
CA ASP A 256 8.40 -21.53 21.30
C ASP A 256 7.45 -21.39 22.51
N PRO A 257 7.78 -21.98 23.67
CA PRO A 257 6.92 -21.95 24.85
C PRO A 257 6.67 -20.53 25.38
N SER A 258 7.55 -19.57 25.10
CA SER A 258 7.38 -18.17 25.53
C SER A 258 6.27 -17.42 24.77
N LEU A 259 5.76 -17.97 23.67
CA LEU A 259 4.62 -17.41 22.94
C LEU A 259 3.28 -17.71 23.61
N THR A 260 3.22 -18.77 24.41
CA THR A 260 2.03 -19.15 25.17
C THR A 260 2.21 -18.60 26.58
N PRO A 261 1.31 -17.73 27.08
CA PRO A 261 1.37 -17.33 28.47
C PRO A 261 1.28 -18.61 29.30
N ALA A 262 2.15 -18.76 30.30
CA ALA A 262 2.03 -19.85 31.26
C ALA A 262 0.60 -19.81 31.78
N ALA A 263 -0.15 -20.90 31.62
CA ALA A 263 -1.47 -21.02 32.22
C ALA A 263 -1.32 -20.57 33.68
N PRO A 264 -2.20 -19.69 34.20
CA PRO A 264 -2.14 -19.35 35.61
C PRO A 264 -2.09 -20.67 36.37
N SER A 265 -0.97 -20.93 37.03
CA SER A 265 -0.82 -22.09 37.88
C SER A 265 -1.99 -22.00 38.83
N THR A 266 -2.91 -22.95 38.74
CA THR A 266 -3.96 -23.16 39.72
C THR A 266 -3.27 -23.61 41.00
N ALA A 267 -2.56 -22.69 41.65
CA ALA A 267 -2.02 -22.82 42.98
C ALA A 267 -3.16 -22.58 43.95
N ALA A 268 -4.08 -23.55 43.98
CA ALA A 268 -4.98 -23.88 45.08
C ALA A 268 -5.73 -25.18 44.76
N GLU A 269 -5.03 -26.23 44.30
CA GLU A 269 -5.46 -27.57 44.70
C GLU A 269 -5.18 -27.67 46.20
N SER A 270 -6.24 -27.41 46.95
CA SER A 270 -6.35 -27.69 48.37
C SER A 270 -5.95 -29.15 48.55
N THR A 271 -4.84 -29.37 49.25
CA THR A 271 -4.38 -30.68 49.67
C THR A 271 -5.53 -31.36 50.43
N PRO A 272 -6.06 -32.51 49.97
CA PRO A 272 -6.95 -33.30 50.81
C PRO A 272 -6.14 -33.87 51.96
N ASP A 273 -6.71 -33.75 53.15
CA ASP A 273 -6.30 -34.27 54.45
C ASP A 273 -5.72 -35.71 54.37
N PRO A 274 -4.64 -36.07 55.09
CA PRO A 274 -3.96 -37.37 54.94
C PRO A 274 -4.67 -38.58 55.55
N ASP A 275 -5.95 -38.49 55.95
CA ASP A 275 -6.53 -39.47 56.90
C ASP A 275 -7.75 -40.27 56.39
N GLU A 276 -7.79 -40.62 55.09
CA GLU A 276 -8.70 -41.66 54.61
C GLU A 276 -8.01 -42.64 53.63
N ARG A 277 -7.69 -43.84 54.13
CA ARG A 277 -7.68 -45.10 53.35
C ARG A 277 -9.08 -45.75 53.52
N PRO A 278 -9.61 -46.58 52.58
CA PRO A 278 -8.95 -47.52 51.65
C PRO A 278 -9.55 -47.43 50.21
N ALA A 279 -9.16 -48.15 49.14
CA ALA A 279 -8.65 -49.50 48.99
C ALA A 279 -7.88 -49.69 47.66
N GLU A 280 -7.10 -50.76 47.68
CA GLU A 280 -6.21 -51.39 46.72
C GLU A 280 -6.80 -51.67 45.31
N TYR A 281 -6.05 -51.29 44.26
CA TYR A 281 -5.99 -52.05 43.00
C TYR A 281 -4.63 -51.84 42.31
N ILE A 282 -3.78 -52.86 42.39
CA ILE A 282 -2.51 -52.98 41.67
C ILE A 282 -2.78 -53.78 40.38
N PRO A 283 -2.18 -53.38 39.24
CA PRO A 283 -1.51 -54.39 38.45
C PRO A 283 -0.08 -53.99 38.02
N ALA A 284 0.84 -54.85 38.44
CA ALA A 284 1.98 -55.43 37.71
C ALA A 284 2.84 -54.52 36.81
N SER A 285 3.98 -54.15 37.37
CA SER A 285 5.21 -53.78 36.66
C SER A 285 5.76 -54.94 35.81
N LEU A 286 5.96 -54.69 34.51
CA LEU A 286 6.81 -55.49 33.63
C LEU A 286 8.12 -54.71 33.35
N PRO A 287 9.30 -55.35 33.45
CA PRO A 287 10.58 -54.71 33.18
C PRO A 287 10.84 -54.64 31.66
N LEU A 288 11.05 -53.43 31.13
CA LEU A 288 11.56 -53.24 29.76
C LEU A 288 13.10 -53.32 29.74
N PRO A 289 13.68 -54.01 28.74
CA PRO A 289 15.12 -54.26 28.64
C PRO A 289 15.90 -53.01 28.20
N ALA A 290 17.16 -52.94 28.64
CA ALA A 290 18.11 -51.89 28.33
C ALA A 290 18.28 -51.68 26.81
N ALA A 291 18.12 -50.43 26.37
CA ALA A 291 18.48 -50.00 25.03
C ALA A 291 20.01 -49.83 24.92
N PRO A 292 20.64 -50.26 23.81
CA PRO A 292 22.07 -50.12 23.58
C PRO A 292 22.44 -48.66 23.30
N ALA A 293 23.63 -48.27 23.77
CA ALA A 293 24.23 -46.96 23.54
C ALA A 293 24.35 -46.66 22.03
N ALA A 294 23.60 -45.65 21.56
CA ALA A 294 23.80 -45.07 20.24
C ALA A 294 24.91 -44.01 20.34
N HIS A 295 26.01 -44.26 19.66
CA HIS A 295 27.04 -43.26 19.39
C HIS A 295 26.43 -42.11 18.58
N GLY A 296 26.43 -40.91 19.14
CA GLY A 296 26.16 -39.69 18.39
C GLY A 296 27.27 -39.42 17.37
N PRO A 297 26.97 -38.80 16.22
CA PRO A 297 27.99 -38.34 15.29
C PRO A 297 28.86 -37.24 15.94
N PRO A 298 30.16 -37.12 15.59
CA PRO A 298 31.04 -36.13 16.19
C PRO A 298 30.64 -34.70 15.79
N PRO A 299 30.97 -33.68 16.62
CA PRO A 299 30.73 -32.29 16.28
C PRO A 299 31.59 -31.88 15.07
N PHE A 300 30.96 -31.23 14.09
CA PHE A 300 31.68 -30.54 13.02
C PHE A 300 32.38 -29.30 13.61
N SER A 301 33.69 -29.40 13.82
CA SER A 301 34.56 -28.25 14.06
C SER A 301 34.69 -27.42 12.78
N SER A 302 34.19 -26.19 12.79
CA SER A 302 34.51 -25.21 11.75
C SER A 302 35.97 -24.74 11.92
N PRO A 303 36.78 -24.66 10.85
CA PRO A 303 38.10 -24.05 10.94
C PRO A 303 37.98 -22.51 11.13
N PRO A 304 38.94 -21.86 11.81
CA PRO A 304 38.95 -20.40 11.91
C PRO A 304 39.21 -19.77 10.54
N TYR A 305 38.32 -18.87 10.13
CA TYR A 305 38.50 -18.03 8.95
C TYR A 305 39.49 -16.91 9.27
N SER A 306 40.67 -16.95 8.65
CA SER A 306 41.62 -15.83 8.62
C SER A 306 41.36 -14.98 7.38
N PRO A 307 41.20 -13.66 7.47
CA PRO A 307 41.12 -12.80 6.30
C PRO A 307 42.48 -12.74 5.57
N PRO A 308 42.51 -12.67 4.21
CA PRO A 308 43.74 -12.56 3.45
C PRO A 308 44.42 -11.19 3.63
N PRO A 309 45.77 -11.10 3.55
CA PRO A 309 46.49 -9.85 3.69
C PRO A 309 46.26 -8.94 2.48
N HIS A 310 45.92 -7.68 2.76
CA HIS A 310 45.94 -6.60 1.77
C HIS A 310 47.39 -6.32 1.35
N SER A 311 47.76 -6.74 0.14
CA SER A 311 48.95 -6.25 -0.54
C SER A 311 48.59 -5.81 -1.95
N GLY A 312 48.21 -4.53 -2.07
CA GLY A 312 48.11 -3.79 -3.32
C GLY A 312 48.68 -2.38 -3.10
N PRO A 313 49.42 -1.81 -4.05
CA PRO A 313 50.19 -0.57 -3.85
C PRO A 313 49.26 0.66 -3.72
N PRO A 314 49.67 1.70 -2.97
CA PRO A 314 48.92 2.95 -2.88
C PRO A 314 48.97 3.69 -4.23
N TYR A 315 47.81 3.94 -4.82
CA TYR A 315 47.69 4.80 -6.00
C TYR A 315 47.88 6.27 -5.57
N SER A 316 49.08 6.79 -5.79
CA SER A 316 49.40 8.22 -5.71
C SER A 316 48.95 8.93 -7.01
N GLY A 317 47.86 9.70 -6.93
CA GLY A 317 47.48 10.67 -7.96
C GLY A 317 48.05 12.06 -7.65
N PRO A 318 48.27 12.93 -8.66
CA PRO A 318 48.97 14.21 -8.49
C PRO A 318 48.12 15.27 -7.76
N PRO A 319 48.74 16.26 -7.10
CA PRO A 319 48.01 17.34 -6.44
C PRO A 319 47.49 18.33 -7.49
N TYR A 320 46.17 18.38 -7.67
CA TYR A 320 45.55 19.51 -8.36
C TYR A 320 45.36 20.66 -7.37
N SER A 321 46.20 21.68 -7.50
CA SER A 321 46.04 22.97 -6.84
C SER A 321 44.72 23.62 -7.31
N SER A 322 43.87 24.01 -6.36
CA SER A 322 42.68 24.81 -6.66
C SER A 322 43.09 26.18 -7.20
N PRO A 323 42.53 26.68 -8.33
CA PRO A 323 42.79 28.04 -8.77
C PRO A 323 42.10 29.06 -7.83
N PRO A 324 42.65 30.28 -7.69
CA PRO A 324 42.11 31.29 -6.79
C PRO A 324 40.72 31.77 -7.22
N PHE A 325 39.84 31.91 -6.24
CA PHE A 325 38.46 32.34 -6.38
C PHE A 325 38.40 33.81 -6.83
N HIS A 326 37.88 34.06 -8.04
CA HIS A 326 37.39 35.39 -8.42
C HIS A 326 35.87 35.42 -8.23
N PRO A 327 35.32 36.25 -7.33
CA PRO A 327 33.89 36.48 -7.31
C PRO A 327 33.47 37.20 -8.60
N PRO A 328 32.35 36.81 -9.23
CA PRO A 328 31.83 37.55 -10.38
C PRO A 328 31.37 38.95 -9.98
N PRO A 329 31.46 39.95 -10.89
CA PRO A 329 31.06 41.32 -10.59
C PRO A 329 29.54 41.41 -10.41
N ASN A 330 29.13 41.96 -9.26
CA ASN A 330 27.81 42.50 -8.91
C ASN A 330 26.68 42.27 -9.94
N GLY A 331 26.05 41.09 -9.88
CA GLY A 331 24.67 40.93 -10.33
C GLY A 331 23.69 41.53 -9.31
N PRO A 332 22.50 41.99 -9.72
CA PRO A 332 21.57 42.67 -8.81
C PRO A 332 21.13 41.72 -7.69
N PRO A 333 20.78 42.26 -6.50
CA PRO A 333 20.38 41.44 -5.37
C PRO A 333 19.17 40.58 -5.74
N LEU A 334 19.24 39.30 -5.39
CA LEU A 334 18.14 38.34 -5.47
C LEU A 334 16.94 38.90 -4.70
N SER A 335 16.05 39.60 -5.41
CA SER A 335 14.75 39.98 -4.90
C SER A 335 13.90 38.71 -4.82
N GLY A 336 13.30 38.49 -3.65
CA GLY A 336 12.53 37.30 -3.32
C GLY A 336 11.42 37.03 -4.35
N GLY A 337 11.67 36.04 -5.21
CA GLY A 337 10.60 35.27 -5.83
C GLY A 337 10.08 34.24 -4.82
N PRO A 338 8.79 33.87 -4.88
CA PRO A 338 8.25 32.83 -4.02
C PRO A 338 8.99 31.51 -4.27
N PRO A 339 9.09 30.62 -3.28
CA PRO A 339 9.70 29.31 -3.48
C PRO A 339 8.98 28.62 -4.65
N VAL A 340 9.75 28.15 -5.62
CA VAL A 340 9.23 27.26 -6.66
C VAL A 340 8.76 26.00 -5.94
N HIS A 341 7.48 25.95 -5.62
CA HIS A 341 6.82 24.74 -5.17
C HIS A 341 6.88 23.78 -6.34
N VAL A 342 7.77 22.78 -6.24
CA VAL A 342 7.66 21.57 -7.03
C VAL A 342 6.30 20.98 -6.66
N ALA A 343 5.32 21.20 -7.53
CA ALA A 343 3.99 20.64 -7.39
C ALA A 343 4.16 19.14 -7.21
N ALA A 344 3.79 18.63 -6.05
CA ALA A 344 3.66 17.20 -5.83
C ALA A 344 2.55 16.73 -6.78
N LEU A 345 2.95 16.25 -7.97
CA LEU A 345 2.11 15.47 -8.84
C LEU A 345 1.64 14.28 -8.00
N GLY A 346 0.37 14.31 -7.60
CA GLY A 346 -0.28 13.16 -6.99
C GLY A 346 -0.17 11.97 -7.94
N PRO A 347 -0.27 10.73 -7.43
CA PRO A 347 -0.32 9.56 -8.30
C PRO A 347 -1.41 9.77 -9.36
N PRO A 348 -1.16 9.44 -10.64
CA PRO A 348 -2.14 9.63 -11.68
C PRO A 348 -3.44 8.89 -11.29
N PRO A 349 -4.61 9.43 -11.64
CA PRO A 349 -5.88 8.82 -11.31
C PRO A 349 -5.89 7.40 -11.88
N ARG A 350 -5.96 6.38 -11.01
CA ARG A 350 -6.09 4.97 -11.43
C ARG A 350 -7.32 4.86 -12.32
N PRO A 351 -7.18 4.55 -13.62
CA PRO A 351 -8.37 4.31 -14.43
C PRO A 351 -9.01 3.03 -13.92
N THR A 352 -10.18 3.17 -13.31
CA THR A 352 -11.02 2.04 -12.94
C THR A 352 -11.39 1.34 -14.24
N ALA A 353 -10.75 0.20 -14.55
CA ALA A 353 -11.26 -0.68 -15.59
C ALA A 353 -12.72 -0.94 -15.24
N SER A 354 -13.64 -0.48 -16.11
CA SER A 354 -15.06 -0.59 -15.82
C SER A 354 -15.35 -2.06 -15.53
N ARG A 355 -16.07 -2.35 -14.43
CA ARG A 355 -16.46 -3.74 -14.11
C ARG A 355 -17.06 -4.42 -15.35
N VAL A 356 -17.79 -3.65 -16.16
CA VAL A 356 -18.33 -4.04 -17.47
C VAL A 356 -17.27 -4.63 -18.42
N TYR A 357 -16.10 -4.00 -18.57
CA TYR A 357 -15.04 -4.49 -19.46
C TYR A 357 -14.45 -5.84 -19.01
N VAL A 358 -14.22 -6.00 -17.70
CA VAL A 358 -13.70 -7.26 -17.12
C VAL A 358 -14.68 -8.41 -17.35
N TRP A 359 -15.96 -8.17 -17.10
CA TRP A 359 -17.02 -9.16 -17.32
C TRP A 359 -17.21 -9.49 -18.80
N MET A 360 -17.28 -8.49 -19.68
CA MET A 360 -17.42 -8.70 -21.12
C MET A 360 -16.30 -9.56 -21.69
N LYS A 361 -15.04 -9.28 -21.31
CA LYS A 361 -13.89 -10.04 -21.78
C LYS A 361 -13.85 -11.46 -21.21
N ALA A 362 -14.21 -11.65 -19.93
CA ALA A 362 -14.32 -12.98 -19.34
C ALA A 362 -15.39 -13.84 -20.04
N ILE A 363 -16.55 -13.24 -20.35
CA ILE A 363 -17.61 -13.89 -21.14
C ILE A 363 -17.10 -14.25 -22.54
N LEU A 364 -16.38 -13.34 -23.21
CA LEU A 364 -15.86 -13.58 -24.55
C LEU A 364 -14.82 -14.72 -24.58
N LEU A 365 -13.91 -14.79 -23.60
CA LEU A 365 -12.98 -15.93 -23.50
C LEU A 365 -13.69 -17.24 -23.15
N ALA A 366 -14.70 -17.21 -22.27
CA ALA A 366 -15.47 -18.39 -21.87
C ALA A 366 -16.37 -18.92 -23.00
N ALA A 367 -16.72 -18.07 -23.97
CA ALA A 367 -17.47 -18.47 -25.16
C ALA A 367 -16.64 -19.33 -26.13
N ILE A 368 -15.31 -19.16 -26.17
CA ILE A 368 -14.44 -19.87 -27.11
C ILE A 368 -14.54 -21.40 -26.94
N PRO A 369 -14.43 -21.99 -25.73
CA PRO A 369 -14.69 -23.42 -25.50
C PRO A 369 -16.07 -23.89 -25.94
N LEU A 370 -17.11 -23.06 -25.81
CA LEU A 370 -18.48 -23.44 -26.20
C LEU A 370 -18.63 -23.49 -27.73
N PHE A 371 -18.12 -22.48 -28.45
CA PHE A 371 -18.20 -22.43 -29.92
C PHE A 371 -17.29 -23.43 -30.62
N THR A 372 -16.23 -23.87 -29.95
CA THR A 372 -15.28 -24.86 -30.49
C THR A 372 -15.57 -26.28 -30.01
N CYS A 373 -16.72 -26.53 -29.37
CA CYS A 373 -17.06 -27.82 -28.76
C CYS A 373 -15.92 -28.39 -27.90
N GLY A 374 -15.28 -27.54 -27.08
CA GLY A 374 -14.20 -27.88 -26.17
C GLY A 374 -12.80 -27.91 -26.80
N THR A 375 -12.69 -27.99 -28.13
CA THR A 375 -11.41 -28.14 -28.85
C THR A 375 -10.52 -26.89 -28.81
N GLY A 376 -11.09 -25.70 -28.55
CA GLY A 376 -10.35 -24.44 -28.41
C GLY A 376 -9.85 -24.14 -26.99
N THR A 377 -10.20 -24.97 -26.00
CA THR A 377 -9.91 -24.72 -24.57
C THR A 377 -8.41 -24.68 -24.28
N TRP A 378 -7.64 -25.59 -24.88
CA TRP A 378 -6.20 -25.69 -24.66
C TRP A 378 -5.43 -24.46 -25.18
N VAL A 379 -5.90 -23.84 -26.27
CA VAL A 379 -5.29 -22.63 -26.84
C VAL A 379 -5.44 -21.45 -25.88
N VAL A 380 -6.64 -21.29 -25.32
CA VAL A 380 -6.93 -20.20 -24.38
C VAL A 380 -6.17 -20.39 -23.06
N ILE A 381 -6.18 -21.59 -22.50
CA ILE A 381 -5.45 -21.90 -21.26
C ILE A 381 -3.93 -21.83 -21.50
N GLY A 382 -3.43 -22.27 -22.66
CA GLY A 382 -2.03 -22.17 -23.04
C GLY A 382 -1.56 -20.72 -23.15
N TYR A 383 -2.36 -19.85 -23.78
CA TYR A 383 -2.11 -18.41 -23.80
C TYR A 383 -2.02 -17.82 -22.38
N LEU A 384 -2.96 -18.19 -21.50
CA LEU A 384 -2.96 -17.76 -20.10
C LEU A 384 -1.78 -18.35 -19.31
N ALA A 385 -1.33 -19.56 -19.63
CA ALA A 385 -0.18 -20.21 -19.00
C ALA A 385 1.12 -19.46 -19.30
N VAL A 386 1.35 -19.11 -20.57
CA VAL A 386 2.51 -18.32 -21.00
C VAL A 386 2.47 -16.93 -20.35
N ARG A 387 1.31 -16.29 -20.33
CA ARG A 387 1.14 -14.97 -19.70
C ARG A 387 1.37 -15.00 -18.19
N ARG A 388 0.94 -16.05 -17.49
CA ARG A 388 1.08 -16.20 -16.03
C ARG A 388 2.38 -16.84 -15.58
N ARG A 389 3.22 -17.33 -16.51
CA ARG A 389 4.37 -18.20 -16.21
C ARG A 389 4.00 -19.33 -15.23
N SER A 390 2.79 -19.87 -15.36
CA SER A 390 2.25 -20.86 -14.43
C SER A 390 2.37 -22.26 -14.99
N LEU A 391 3.14 -23.11 -14.30
CA LEU A 391 3.30 -24.51 -14.66
C LEU A 391 1.97 -25.29 -14.57
N LEU A 392 1.13 -24.98 -13.60
CA LEU A 392 -0.18 -25.64 -13.44
C LEU A 392 -1.12 -25.36 -14.62
N ASN A 393 -1.13 -24.12 -15.12
CA ASN A 393 -1.92 -23.78 -16.31
C ASN A 393 -1.33 -24.42 -17.58
N ALA A 394 0.00 -24.52 -17.66
CA ALA A 394 0.66 -25.19 -18.78
C ALA A 394 0.32 -26.69 -18.80
N VAL A 395 0.35 -27.35 -17.64
CA VAL A 395 -0.09 -28.75 -17.49
C VAL A 395 -1.56 -28.89 -17.88
N SER A 396 -2.42 -27.99 -17.42
CA SER A 396 -3.85 -27.99 -17.77
C SER A 396 -4.07 -27.84 -19.29
N ALA A 397 -3.34 -26.94 -19.95
CA ALA A 397 -3.40 -26.77 -21.39
C ALA A 397 -2.98 -28.05 -22.13
N ILE A 398 -1.91 -28.71 -21.68
CA ILE A 398 -1.47 -30.00 -22.24
C ILE A 398 -2.55 -31.06 -22.09
N LEU A 399 -3.18 -31.17 -20.91
CA LEU A 399 -4.27 -32.12 -20.67
C LEU A 399 -5.45 -31.88 -21.63
N TYR A 400 -5.91 -30.64 -21.79
CA TYR A 400 -6.97 -30.32 -22.76
C TYR A 400 -6.55 -30.58 -24.22
N ALA A 401 -5.28 -30.34 -24.57
CA ALA A 401 -4.76 -30.65 -25.90
C ALA A 401 -4.77 -32.17 -26.15
N THR A 402 -4.29 -32.97 -25.19
CA THR A 402 -4.32 -34.44 -25.31
C THR A 402 -5.74 -35.00 -25.44
N PHE A 403 -6.68 -34.46 -24.66
CA PHE A 403 -8.10 -34.82 -24.77
C PHE A 403 -8.67 -34.46 -26.14
N THR A 404 -8.33 -33.28 -26.67
CA THR A 404 -8.77 -32.84 -28.00
C THR A 404 -8.22 -33.75 -29.10
N VAL A 405 -6.96 -34.14 -29.03
CA VAL A 405 -6.36 -35.09 -30.00
C VAL A 405 -7.04 -36.45 -29.92
N MET A 406 -7.27 -36.97 -28.71
CA MET A 406 -7.98 -38.25 -28.52
C MET A 406 -9.40 -38.21 -29.10
N LEU A 407 -10.12 -37.10 -28.89
CA LEU A 407 -11.45 -36.88 -29.45
C LEU A 407 -11.43 -36.84 -30.99
N VAL A 408 -10.48 -36.12 -31.59
CA VAL A 408 -10.33 -36.04 -33.05
C VAL A 408 -10.01 -37.40 -33.65
N ILE A 409 -9.11 -38.17 -33.03
CA ILE A 409 -8.79 -39.53 -33.47
C ILE A 409 -10.03 -40.41 -33.40
N TRP A 410 -10.78 -40.36 -32.30
CA TRP A 410 -12.03 -41.13 -32.17
C TRP A 410 -13.05 -40.75 -33.24
N VAL A 411 -13.25 -39.45 -33.52
CA VAL A 411 -14.15 -38.99 -34.60
C VAL A 411 -13.70 -39.49 -35.97
N LEU A 412 -12.41 -39.43 -36.29
CA LEU A 412 -11.89 -39.92 -37.57
C LEU A 412 -11.99 -41.44 -37.73
N GLN A 413 -12.09 -42.19 -36.62
CA GLN A 413 -12.31 -43.64 -36.65
C GLN A 413 -13.79 -44.00 -36.83
N LEU A 414 -14.74 -43.12 -36.50
CA LEU A 414 -16.19 -43.34 -36.70
C LEU A 414 -16.54 -43.49 -38.19
N ASP A 415 -15.84 -42.78 -39.09
CA ASP A 415 -16.07 -42.83 -40.54
C ASP A 415 -15.46 -44.07 -41.23
N TYR A 416 -14.68 -44.90 -40.54
CA TYR A 416 -13.92 -46.00 -41.15
C TYR A 416 -14.58 -47.39 -40.99
N VAL A 417 -15.75 -47.48 -40.34
CA VAL A 417 -16.35 -48.77 -39.95
C VAL A 417 -17.68 -49.01 -40.67
N GLU A 418 -17.62 -49.70 -41.81
CA GLU A 418 -18.81 -50.18 -42.57
C GLU A 418 -19.53 -51.38 -41.92
N SER A 419 -19.14 -51.82 -40.72
CA SER A 419 -19.78 -52.96 -40.03
C SER A 419 -19.86 -52.72 -38.53
N GLU A 420 -21.09 -52.61 -38.00
CA GLU A 420 -21.38 -52.30 -36.59
C GLU A 420 -20.52 -53.13 -35.62
N PRO A 421 -19.53 -52.54 -34.93
CA PRO A 421 -18.86 -53.21 -33.83
C PRO A 421 -19.67 -53.01 -32.53
N PRO A 422 -19.56 -53.92 -31.55
CA PRO A 422 -20.21 -53.71 -30.25
C PRO A 422 -19.63 -52.48 -29.55
N LEU A 423 -20.47 -51.70 -28.86
CA LEU A 423 -20.08 -50.56 -28.03
C LEU A 423 -18.83 -50.88 -27.19
N VAL A 424 -17.70 -50.26 -27.50
CA VAL A 424 -16.43 -50.46 -26.79
C VAL A 424 -16.34 -49.46 -25.64
N ALA A 425 -15.56 -49.76 -24.58
CA ALA A 425 -15.39 -48.85 -23.44
C ALA A 425 -14.92 -47.42 -23.83
N SER A 426 -14.27 -47.26 -24.97
CA SER A 426 -13.91 -45.96 -25.56
C SER A 426 -15.13 -45.12 -25.95
N ASP A 427 -16.21 -45.75 -26.41
CA ASP A 427 -17.43 -45.06 -26.88
C ASP A 427 -18.25 -44.52 -25.70
N LEU A 428 -18.21 -45.23 -24.56
CA LEU A 428 -18.83 -44.78 -23.30
C LEU A 428 -18.13 -43.57 -22.68
N LEU A 429 -16.87 -43.31 -23.01
CA LEU A 429 -16.11 -42.14 -22.53
C LEU A 429 -16.12 -40.98 -23.52
N ALA A 430 -16.10 -41.26 -24.83
CA ALA A 430 -16.03 -40.23 -25.86
C ALA A 430 -17.36 -39.48 -26.05
N PHE A 431 -18.49 -40.20 -26.00
CA PHE A 431 -19.82 -39.61 -26.20
C PHE A 431 -20.17 -38.56 -25.13
N PRO A 432 -20.02 -38.82 -23.81
CA PRO A 432 -20.22 -37.81 -22.78
C PRO A 432 -19.16 -36.71 -22.81
N GLY A 433 -17.92 -37.04 -23.23
CA GLY A 433 -16.81 -36.10 -23.35
C GLY A 433 -17.11 -34.93 -24.30
N LEU A 434 -17.82 -35.18 -25.40
CA LEU A 434 -18.24 -34.16 -26.37
C LEU A 434 -19.21 -33.13 -25.75
N PHE A 435 -20.08 -33.58 -24.84
CA PHE A 435 -21.07 -32.72 -24.20
C PHE A 435 -20.57 -32.06 -22.92
N VAL A 436 -19.67 -32.68 -22.17
CA VAL A 436 -19.20 -32.17 -20.87
C VAL A 436 -17.97 -31.27 -21.00
N SER A 437 -17.04 -31.60 -21.90
CA SER A 437 -15.79 -30.86 -22.09
C SER A 437 -15.97 -29.36 -22.39
N PRO A 438 -16.91 -28.92 -23.25
CA PRO A 438 -17.12 -27.50 -23.55
C PRO A 438 -17.50 -26.68 -22.32
N PHE A 439 -18.33 -27.22 -21.43
CA PHE A 439 -18.79 -26.53 -20.22
C PHE A 439 -17.69 -26.46 -19.16
N VAL A 440 -16.96 -27.57 -18.96
CA VAL A 440 -15.82 -27.59 -18.04
C VAL A 440 -14.73 -26.61 -18.52
N GLY A 441 -14.44 -26.59 -19.82
CA GLY A 441 -13.50 -25.64 -20.43
C GLY A 441 -13.95 -24.18 -20.32
N ALA A 442 -15.24 -23.90 -20.50
CA ALA A 442 -15.82 -22.57 -20.35
C ALA A 442 -15.72 -22.05 -18.91
N VAL A 443 -16.09 -22.87 -17.92
CA VAL A 443 -15.99 -22.51 -16.49
C VAL A 443 -14.54 -22.28 -16.08
N HIS A 444 -13.63 -23.17 -16.47
CA HIS A 444 -12.20 -23.04 -16.15
C HIS A 444 -11.61 -21.76 -16.76
N THR A 445 -11.94 -21.46 -18.01
CA THR A 445 -11.50 -20.24 -18.70
C THR A 445 -12.09 -18.97 -18.08
N PHE A 446 -13.37 -19.02 -17.70
CA PHE A 446 -14.08 -17.90 -17.06
C PHE A 446 -13.47 -17.55 -15.70
N VAL A 447 -13.24 -18.56 -14.86
CA VAL A 447 -12.62 -18.40 -13.54
C VAL A 447 -11.22 -17.82 -13.69
N LEU A 448 -10.41 -18.36 -14.60
CA LEU A 448 -9.08 -17.82 -14.87
C LEU A 448 -9.16 -16.39 -15.40
N ALA A 449 -10.09 -16.05 -16.28
CA ALA A 449 -10.23 -14.69 -16.80
C ALA A 449 -10.64 -13.67 -15.73
N LEU A 450 -11.52 -14.05 -14.79
CA LEU A 450 -11.92 -13.19 -13.67
C LEU A 450 -10.76 -12.89 -12.71
N THR A 451 -9.84 -13.83 -12.50
CA THR A 451 -8.66 -13.60 -11.66
C THR A 451 -7.55 -12.84 -12.39
N ASP A 452 -7.58 -12.73 -13.72
CA ASP A 452 -6.49 -12.18 -14.54
C ASP A 452 -6.54 -10.66 -14.73
N PHE A 453 -7.74 -10.07 -14.68
CA PHE A 453 -7.97 -8.71 -15.20
C PHE A 453 -8.23 -7.65 -14.13
N ARG A 454 -7.69 -7.83 -12.93
CA ARG A 454 -7.59 -6.74 -11.94
C ARG A 454 -6.57 -5.65 -12.31
N ARG A 455 -5.69 -5.87 -13.31
CA ARG A 455 -4.76 -4.83 -13.83
C ARG A 455 -4.72 -4.85 -15.37
N PRO A 456 -5.16 -3.78 -16.06
CA PRO A 456 -5.10 -3.71 -17.52
C PRO A 456 -3.65 -3.51 -18.02
N PRO A 457 -3.31 -3.87 -19.28
CA PRO A 457 -1.94 -3.88 -19.79
C PRO A 457 -1.22 -2.51 -19.77
N TRP A 458 -1.94 -1.41 -19.93
CA TRP A 458 -1.38 -0.05 -19.83
C TRP A 458 -1.01 0.32 -18.38
N ALA A 459 -1.64 -0.31 -17.38
CA ALA A 459 -1.37 -0.05 -15.97
C ALA A 459 -0.03 -0.67 -15.48
N LEU A 460 0.54 -1.64 -16.20
CA LEU A 460 1.87 -2.19 -15.86
C LEU A 460 3.01 -1.28 -16.33
N ALA A 461 2.84 -0.62 -17.48
CA ALA A 461 3.79 0.38 -17.95
C ALA A 461 3.73 1.64 -17.07
N GLU A 462 2.52 2.09 -16.74
CA GLU A 462 2.30 3.27 -15.89
C GLU A 462 2.68 3.02 -14.41
N ALA A 463 2.52 1.80 -13.90
CA ALA A 463 3.00 1.43 -12.56
C ALA A 463 4.53 1.34 -12.47
N ALA A 464 5.20 0.91 -13.55
CA ALA A 464 6.66 0.91 -13.63
C ALA A 464 7.23 2.34 -13.70
N ASP A 465 6.55 3.24 -14.44
CA ASP A 465 6.90 4.66 -14.48
C ASP A 465 6.64 5.34 -13.12
N LEU A 466 5.56 4.98 -12.43
CA LEU A 466 5.23 5.50 -11.10
C LEU A 466 6.18 4.98 -10.01
N SER A 467 6.58 3.71 -10.05
CA SER A 467 7.58 3.16 -9.11
C SER A 467 8.93 3.83 -9.30
N ALA A 468 9.35 4.05 -10.55
CA ALA A 468 10.58 4.79 -10.86
C ALA A 468 10.53 6.25 -10.36
N GLN A 469 9.37 6.91 -10.43
CA GLN A 469 9.18 8.26 -9.85
C GLN A 469 9.21 8.25 -8.32
N MET A 470 8.61 7.26 -7.67
CA MET A 470 8.60 7.13 -6.21
C MET A 470 9.99 6.82 -5.64
N ASP A 471 10.75 5.94 -6.30
CA ASP A 471 12.12 5.61 -5.93
C ASP A 471 13.05 6.82 -6.11
N ARG A 472 12.82 7.62 -7.17
CA ARG A 472 13.49 8.91 -7.37
C ARG A 472 13.20 9.90 -6.24
N MET A 473 11.95 10.05 -5.81
CA MET A 473 11.60 10.96 -4.71
C MET A 473 12.19 10.50 -3.37
N ARG A 474 12.16 9.20 -3.08
CA ARG A 474 12.76 8.62 -1.87
C ARG A 474 14.27 8.82 -1.83
N ALA A 475 14.95 8.59 -2.96
CA ALA A 475 16.39 8.85 -3.07
C ALA A 475 16.72 10.33 -2.82
N LEU A 476 15.91 11.26 -3.34
CA LEU A 476 16.06 12.71 -3.10
C LEU A 476 15.79 13.10 -1.64
N GLN A 477 14.80 12.50 -0.98
CA GLN A 477 14.56 12.72 0.45
C GLN A 477 15.70 12.21 1.32
N ILE A 478 16.22 11.00 1.06
CA ILE A 478 17.36 10.45 1.80
C ILE A 478 18.61 11.34 1.59
N LEU A 479 18.87 11.78 0.36
CA LEU A 479 19.94 12.74 0.06
C LEU A 479 19.79 14.08 0.78
N THR A 480 18.56 14.55 1.01
CA THR A 480 18.27 15.87 1.61
C THR A 480 18.28 15.84 3.13
N TYR A 481 17.68 14.81 3.73
CA TYR A 481 17.44 14.72 5.18
C TYR A 481 18.40 13.76 5.91
N HIS A 482 18.97 12.77 5.21
CA HIS A 482 19.84 11.75 5.79
C HIS A 482 21.13 11.54 4.97
N PRO A 483 22.01 12.55 4.87
CA PRO A 483 23.17 12.53 3.96
C PRO A 483 24.20 11.44 4.30
N HIS A 484 24.31 11.01 5.55
CA HIS A 484 25.18 9.91 5.97
C HIS A 484 24.66 8.55 5.46
N MET A 485 23.34 8.34 5.47
CA MET A 485 22.68 7.15 4.95
C MET A 485 22.79 7.07 3.42
N ALA A 486 22.73 8.23 2.75
CA ALA A 486 22.96 8.31 1.30
C ALA A 486 24.39 7.89 0.91
N LEU A 487 25.40 8.23 1.71
CA LEU A 487 26.80 7.82 1.53
C LEU A 487 26.99 6.30 1.67
N GLU A 488 26.38 5.69 2.70
CA GLU A 488 26.44 4.24 2.93
C GLU A 488 25.72 3.45 1.83
N LEU A 489 24.57 3.95 1.38
CA LEU A 489 23.78 3.35 0.30
C LEU A 489 24.31 3.70 -1.10
N ARG A 490 25.40 4.49 -1.19
CA ARG A 490 25.98 5.02 -2.45
C ARG A 490 24.96 5.74 -3.35
N ILE A 491 23.98 6.39 -2.73
CA ILE A 491 22.97 7.21 -3.39
C ILE A 491 23.55 8.61 -3.61
N GLY A 492 23.88 8.95 -4.86
CA GLY A 492 24.46 10.25 -5.26
C GLY A 492 25.98 10.40 -5.04
N ARG A 493 26.59 11.40 -5.69
CA ARG A 493 28.04 11.72 -5.62
C ARG A 493 28.27 13.01 -4.78
N PRO A 494 28.91 12.93 -3.60
CA PRO A 494 29.07 14.05 -2.66
C PRO A 494 30.12 15.10 -3.08
N ASP A 495 30.85 14.85 -4.16
CA ASP A 495 31.97 15.65 -4.68
C ASP A 495 31.56 16.77 -5.66
N LEU A 496 30.27 16.90 -5.99
CA LEU A 496 29.77 17.90 -6.95
C LEU A 496 28.86 18.97 -6.29
N PRO A 497 28.97 20.24 -6.68
CA PRO A 497 28.08 21.30 -6.18
C PRO A 497 26.62 21.12 -6.61
N ARG A 498 25.70 21.37 -5.68
CA ARG A 498 24.27 21.01 -5.72
C ARG A 498 23.38 22.02 -6.46
N TRP A 499 23.67 22.33 -7.72
CA TRP A 499 22.87 23.33 -8.46
C TRP A 499 21.67 22.74 -9.22
N PHE A 500 21.65 21.43 -9.49
CA PHE A 500 20.50 20.71 -10.04
C PHE A 500 20.27 19.43 -9.22
N GLY A 501 19.04 19.24 -8.73
CA GLY A 501 18.68 18.23 -7.74
C GLY A 501 18.48 16.82 -8.30
N ASP A 502 19.46 16.25 -9.00
CA ASP A 502 19.38 14.91 -9.61
C ASP A 502 20.56 13.97 -9.27
N GLY A 503 21.43 14.36 -8.33
CA GLY A 503 22.38 13.42 -7.73
C GLY A 503 23.51 12.93 -8.67
N GLY A 504 23.71 13.57 -9.83
CA GLY A 504 24.87 13.34 -10.71
C GLY A 504 24.63 12.50 -11.97
N LEU A 505 23.38 12.27 -12.37
CA LEU A 505 23.00 11.63 -13.64
C LEU A 505 22.10 12.57 -14.45
N ILE A 506 22.40 12.74 -15.74
CA ILE A 506 21.68 13.67 -16.61
C ILE A 506 20.72 12.90 -17.52
N ASP A 507 19.43 13.24 -17.43
CA ASP A 507 18.41 12.66 -18.30
C ASP A 507 18.52 13.25 -19.72
N VAL A 508 18.89 12.42 -20.70
CA VAL A 508 19.10 12.82 -22.10
C VAL A 508 17.80 13.32 -22.75
N ASN A 509 16.65 12.81 -22.33
CA ASN A 509 15.37 13.17 -22.92
C ASN A 509 14.81 14.49 -22.36
N ALA A 510 15.08 14.81 -21.09
CA ALA A 510 14.55 15.99 -20.42
C ALA A 510 15.55 17.16 -20.31
N ALA A 511 16.85 16.91 -20.42
CA ALA A 511 17.86 17.95 -20.26
C ALA A 511 17.82 18.98 -21.42
N PRO A 512 17.85 20.30 -21.10
CA PRO A 512 17.98 21.35 -22.09
C PRO A 512 19.43 21.45 -22.61
N GLU A 513 19.61 22.05 -23.80
CA GLU A 513 20.87 22.09 -24.55
C GLU A 513 22.07 22.55 -23.73
N TYR A 514 21.92 23.66 -23.00
CA TYR A 514 22.98 24.25 -22.20
C TYR A 514 23.43 23.36 -21.03
N VAL A 515 22.62 22.36 -20.63
CA VAL A 515 22.95 21.37 -19.59
C VAL A 515 23.74 20.21 -20.18
N LEU A 516 23.31 19.70 -21.34
CA LEU A 516 24.07 18.68 -22.08
C LEU A 516 25.46 19.20 -22.50
N ALA A 517 25.54 20.49 -22.86
CA ALA A 517 26.79 21.19 -23.18
C ALA A 517 27.82 21.23 -22.04
N ARG A 518 27.39 20.97 -20.79
CA ARG A 518 28.27 20.98 -19.62
C ARG A 518 28.72 19.58 -19.19
N VAL A 519 28.35 18.53 -19.94
CA VAL A 519 28.80 17.16 -19.67
C VAL A 519 30.28 17.05 -20.04
N PRO A 520 31.21 16.84 -19.09
CA PRO A 520 32.65 16.93 -19.34
C PRO A 520 33.21 15.89 -20.33
N CYS A 521 32.41 14.89 -20.70
CA CYS A 521 32.80 13.76 -21.51
C CYS A 521 32.12 13.75 -22.90
N LEU A 522 31.29 14.74 -23.23
CA LEU A 522 30.65 14.87 -24.54
C LEU A 522 31.23 16.07 -25.30
N THR A 523 31.48 15.90 -26.59
CA THR A 523 31.87 17.02 -27.45
C THR A 523 30.63 17.79 -27.91
N PHE A 524 30.80 19.07 -28.24
CA PHE A 524 29.70 19.92 -28.75
C PHE A 524 29.00 19.27 -29.96
N GLU A 525 29.76 18.65 -30.86
CA GLU A 525 29.23 17.94 -32.02
C GLU A 525 28.35 16.73 -31.63
N GLN A 526 28.72 15.98 -30.60
CA GLN A 526 27.93 14.86 -30.09
C GLN A 526 26.61 15.33 -29.46
N ILE A 527 26.66 16.46 -28.74
CA ILE A 527 25.47 17.06 -28.12
C ILE A 527 24.48 17.52 -29.19
N THR A 528 24.94 18.21 -30.23
CA THR A 528 24.09 18.66 -31.33
C THR A 528 23.44 17.48 -32.07
N ARG A 529 24.19 16.38 -32.31
CA ARG A 529 23.63 15.18 -32.94
C ARG A 529 22.58 14.48 -32.07
N LEU A 530 22.82 14.37 -30.77
CA LEU A 530 21.85 13.83 -29.82
C LEU A 530 20.56 14.64 -29.81
N MET A 531 20.67 15.97 -29.87
CA MET A 531 19.51 16.86 -29.91
C MET A 531 18.71 16.73 -31.20
N LEU A 532 19.38 16.77 -32.35
CA LEU A 532 18.73 16.64 -33.64
C LEU A 532 18.06 15.27 -33.80
N ASP A 533 18.74 14.20 -33.37
CA ASP A 533 18.19 12.85 -33.44
C ASP A 533 16.97 12.68 -32.52
N ARG A 534 16.99 13.27 -31.32
CA ARG A 534 15.83 13.32 -30.41
C ARG A 534 14.64 14.05 -31.03
N GLU A 535 14.88 15.16 -31.72
CA GLU A 535 13.83 15.97 -32.34
C GLU A 535 13.23 15.26 -33.57
N MET A 536 14.07 14.57 -34.36
CA MET A 536 13.66 13.87 -35.57
C MET A 536 13.04 12.49 -35.33
N HIS A 537 13.54 11.74 -34.35
CA HIS A 537 13.15 10.33 -34.12
C HIS A 537 12.47 10.10 -32.76
N GLY A 538 12.15 11.18 -32.05
CA GLY A 538 11.50 11.15 -30.73
C GLY A 538 12.43 10.73 -29.59
N PRO A 539 11.90 10.63 -28.36
CA PRO A 539 12.70 10.34 -27.16
C PRO A 539 13.31 8.94 -27.21
N TYR A 540 14.50 8.79 -26.62
CA TYR A 540 15.16 7.49 -26.48
C TYR A 540 14.40 6.61 -25.49
N GLN A 541 14.21 5.33 -25.83
CA GLN A 541 13.42 4.42 -24.99
C GLN A 541 14.26 3.65 -23.97
N SER A 542 15.57 3.53 -24.19
CA SER A 542 16.50 2.88 -23.28
C SER A 542 17.93 3.33 -23.56
N VAL A 543 18.86 3.06 -22.63
CA VAL A 543 20.30 3.27 -22.85
C VAL A 543 20.80 2.42 -24.03
N HIS A 544 20.22 1.23 -24.25
CA HIS A 544 20.55 0.40 -25.41
C HIS A 544 20.10 1.05 -26.73
N ASP A 545 18.93 1.68 -26.76
CA ASP A 545 18.42 2.43 -27.92
C ASP A 545 19.29 3.66 -28.20
N LEU A 546 19.67 4.40 -27.16
CA LEU A 546 20.62 5.52 -27.26
C LEU A 546 21.95 5.08 -27.89
N VAL A 547 22.57 4.01 -27.37
CA VAL A 547 23.85 3.48 -27.89
C VAL A 547 23.70 2.91 -29.30
N ARG A 548 22.53 2.37 -29.64
CA ARG A 548 22.24 1.88 -30.99
C ARG A 548 22.14 3.03 -32.00
N ARG A 549 21.51 4.13 -31.64
CA ARG A 549 21.36 5.33 -32.50
C ARG A 549 22.64 6.18 -32.54
N HIS A 550 23.42 6.18 -31.46
CA HIS A 550 24.71 6.89 -31.33
C HIS A 550 25.84 5.94 -30.91
N PRO A 551 26.38 5.14 -31.85
CA PRO A 551 27.38 4.11 -31.55
C PRO A 551 28.71 4.66 -31.02
N ASP A 552 29.01 5.93 -31.29
CA ASP A 552 30.19 6.66 -30.81
C ASP A 552 30.16 6.91 -29.30
N LEU A 553 28.99 6.84 -28.65
CA LEU A 553 28.89 6.87 -27.19
C LEU A 553 29.32 5.55 -26.56
N ARG A 554 29.34 4.44 -27.33
CA ARG A 554 29.75 3.11 -26.85
C ARG A 554 31.22 3.06 -26.43
N THR A 555 32.07 3.81 -27.11
CA THR A 555 33.50 3.91 -26.80
C THR A 555 33.79 4.88 -25.66
N ASN A 556 32.82 5.70 -25.25
CA ASN A 556 32.97 6.72 -24.22
C ASN A 556 32.18 6.33 -22.96
N TYR A 557 32.65 5.24 -22.32
CA TYR A 557 31.97 4.57 -21.21
C TYR A 557 31.68 5.50 -20.01
N SER A 558 32.54 6.50 -19.78
CA SER A 558 32.37 7.51 -18.73
C SER A 558 31.21 8.48 -19.00
N ALA A 559 30.89 8.75 -20.27
CA ALA A 559 29.74 9.54 -20.66
C ALA A 559 28.44 8.75 -20.45
N LEU A 560 28.40 7.48 -20.86
CA LEU A 560 27.24 6.60 -20.66
C LEU A 560 26.87 6.42 -19.18
N HIS A 561 27.86 6.33 -18.29
CA HIS A 561 27.61 6.22 -16.86
C HIS A 561 27.11 7.54 -16.22
N ARG A 562 27.16 8.65 -16.94
CA ARG A 562 26.66 9.97 -16.49
C ARG A 562 25.32 10.35 -17.12
N LEU A 563 24.87 9.58 -18.10
CA LEU A 563 23.62 9.80 -18.80
C LEU A 563 22.60 8.76 -18.37
N VAL A 564 21.36 9.19 -18.26
CA VAL A 564 20.21 8.33 -18.02
C VAL A 564 19.19 8.58 -19.12
N VAL A 565 18.49 7.53 -19.54
CA VAL A 565 17.43 7.62 -20.54
C VAL A 565 16.12 7.32 -19.84
N ILE A 566 15.36 8.37 -19.52
CA ILE A 566 14.02 8.24 -18.93
C ILE A 566 13.00 8.66 -19.97
N ARG A 567 11.95 7.85 -20.13
CA ARG A 567 10.89 8.14 -21.08
C ARG A 567 10.11 9.37 -20.60
N THR A 568 10.13 10.45 -21.36
CA THR A 568 9.26 11.60 -21.09
C THR A 568 7.82 11.25 -21.47
N PRO A 569 6.81 11.56 -20.63
CA PRO A 569 5.43 11.30 -20.96
C PRO A 569 5.02 12.10 -22.21
N THR A 570 4.53 11.41 -23.23
CA THR A 570 3.92 12.01 -24.42
C THR A 570 2.64 12.74 -24.01
N GLY A 571 2.74 14.03 -23.76
CA GLY A 571 1.61 14.89 -23.41
C GLY A 571 1.86 16.40 -23.54
N ALA A 572 3.05 16.83 -23.94
CA ALA A 572 3.29 18.21 -24.35
C ALA A 572 3.20 18.29 -25.88
N THR A 573 1.99 18.49 -26.40
CA THR A 573 1.81 19.11 -27.71
C THR A 573 2.49 20.47 -27.65
N TYR A 574 3.65 20.60 -28.31
CA TYR A 574 4.14 21.90 -28.74
C TYR A 574 3.09 22.43 -29.70
N ASP A 575 2.32 23.42 -29.23
CA ASP A 575 1.47 24.23 -30.09
C ASP A 575 2.41 25.02 -31.01
N HIS A 576 2.59 24.52 -32.23
CA HIS A 576 3.15 25.33 -33.30
C HIS A 576 2.13 26.41 -33.59
N GLY A 577 2.34 27.58 -32.99
CA GLY A 577 1.74 28.82 -33.45
C GLY A 577 2.10 29.04 -34.91
N THR A 578 1.21 28.61 -35.80
CA THR A 578 1.06 29.18 -37.12
C THR A 578 0.37 30.52 -36.95
N ASP A 579 1.07 31.61 -37.22
CA ASP A 579 0.46 32.89 -37.57
C ASP A 579 1.38 33.64 -38.53
N GLY A 580 0.78 34.09 -39.64
CA GLY A 580 1.08 35.35 -40.32
C GLY A 580 2.39 35.49 -41.07
#